data_AF-A0A0D1L3V0-F1
#
_entry.id   AF-A0A0D1L3V0-F1
#
_cell.length_a   1.000
_cell.length_b   1.000
_cell.length_c   1.000
_cell.angle_alpha   90.00
_cell.angle_beta   90.00
_cell.angle_gamma   90.00
#
_symmetry.space_group_name_H-M   'P 1'
#
loop_
_entity.id
_entity.type
_entity.pdbx_description
1 polymer ?
#
loop_
_entity_poly.entity_id
_entity_poly.type
_entity_poly.pdbx_seq_one_letter_code
_entity_poly.pdbx_strand_id
1 'polypeptide(L)'
;MLDISSHLRQSLSHVTIDGKVGRQMSQALELAREYKSFNQPNKAVIIELGTNGYFTNSQIEQLLQSFSKAHIYLVNTRVPRQWESKVNESLQHQASAHQHVTLVDWHTEALQHPEYFTPDGVHLVPKGAKALTALIVQAMKS
;
A
#
# COMPACT_ATOMS: atom_id res chain seq x y z
N MET A 1 -6.60 -2.87 2.03
CA MET A 1 -6.00 -4.23 1.98
C MET A 1 -6.97 -5.35 2.35
N LEU A 2 -8.00 -5.10 3.17
CA LEU A 2 -8.99 -6.14 3.54
C LEU A 2 -9.73 -6.69 2.31
N ASP A 3 -10.15 -5.82 1.40
CA ASP A 3 -10.88 -6.18 0.18
C ASP A 3 -10.08 -7.06 -0.79
N ILE A 4 -8.74 -7.00 -0.72
CA ILE A 4 -7.83 -7.79 -1.58
C ILE A 4 -7.21 -8.99 -0.86
N SER A 5 -7.58 -9.22 0.40
CA SER A 5 -6.89 -10.20 1.24
C SER A 5 -6.99 -11.64 0.73
N SER A 6 -8.16 -12.06 0.23
CA SER A 6 -8.36 -13.38 -0.36
C SER A 6 -7.54 -13.58 -1.63
N HIS A 7 -7.50 -12.57 -2.50
CA HIS A 7 -6.75 -12.59 -3.75
C HIS A 7 -5.23 -12.59 -3.53
N LEU A 8 -4.75 -11.84 -2.53
CA LEU A 8 -3.33 -11.86 -2.13
C LEU A 8 -2.94 -13.23 -1.59
N ARG A 9 -3.76 -13.86 -0.73
CA ARG A 9 -3.48 -15.22 -0.21
C ARG A 9 -3.44 -16.28 -1.31
N GLN A 10 -4.25 -16.13 -2.35
CA GLN A 10 -4.22 -17.02 -3.52
C GLN A 10 -2.96 -16.83 -4.36
N SER A 11 -2.49 -15.59 -4.49
CA SER A 11 -1.33 -15.24 -5.34
C SER A 11 0.01 -15.38 -4.63
N LEU A 12 0.03 -15.28 -3.30
CA LEU A 12 1.23 -15.28 -2.46
C LEU A 12 1.07 -16.32 -1.33
N SER A 13 1.68 -17.48 -1.49
CA SER A 13 1.51 -18.64 -0.59
C SER A 13 1.96 -18.41 0.87
N HIS A 14 2.81 -17.41 1.12
CA HIS A 14 3.37 -17.11 2.45
C HIS A 14 3.20 -15.64 2.84
N VAL A 15 2.02 -15.08 2.62
CA VAL A 15 1.69 -13.68 2.97
C VAL A 15 1.05 -13.56 4.36
N THR A 16 1.58 -12.66 5.18
CA THR A 16 0.91 -12.15 6.38
C THR A 16 0.14 -10.90 6.00
N ILE A 17 -1.17 -10.90 6.25
CA ILE A 17 -2.04 -9.76 5.94
C ILE A 17 -2.53 -9.15 7.23
N ASP A 18 -2.15 -7.90 7.46
CA ASP A 18 -2.65 -7.07 8.54
C ASP A 18 -3.33 -5.84 7.95
N GLY A 19 -4.64 -5.97 7.70
CA GLY A 19 -5.50 -4.86 7.28
C GLY A 19 -6.54 -4.53 8.36
N LYS A 20 -6.87 -3.25 8.52
CA LYS A 20 -7.92 -2.79 9.43
C LYS A 20 -8.65 -1.58 8.85
N VAL A 21 -9.98 -1.61 8.90
CA VAL A 21 -10.82 -0.48 8.47
C VAL A 21 -10.44 0.78 9.25
N GLY A 22 -10.24 1.89 8.53
CA GLY A 22 -9.91 3.18 9.13
C GLY A 22 -8.49 3.29 9.70
N ARG A 23 -7.60 2.31 9.47
CA ARG A 23 -6.21 2.36 9.95
C ARG A 23 -5.49 3.60 9.42
N GLN A 24 -4.83 4.31 10.34
CA GLN A 24 -4.00 5.48 10.07
C GLN A 24 -2.50 5.12 10.10
N MET A 25 -1.66 5.95 9.47
CA MET A 25 -0.20 5.77 9.44
C MET A 25 0.43 5.72 10.85
N SER A 26 -0.09 6.54 11.79
CA SER A 26 0.37 6.53 13.18
C SER A 26 0.23 5.17 13.86
N GLN A 27 -0.88 4.47 13.60
CA GLN A 27 -1.11 3.13 14.13
C GLN A 27 -0.20 2.09 13.47
N ALA A 28 0.12 2.26 12.19
CA ALA A 28 1.06 1.39 11.49
C ALA A 28 2.49 1.52 12.04
N LEU A 29 2.91 2.72 12.45
CA LEU A 29 4.20 2.95 13.12
C LEU A 29 4.31 2.20 14.44
N GLU A 30 3.23 2.15 15.23
CA GLU A 30 3.20 1.37 16.47
C GLU A 30 3.32 -0.13 16.18
N LEU A 31 2.52 -0.63 15.22
CA LEU A 31 2.49 -2.04 14.82
C LEU A 31 3.79 -2.53 14.17
N ALA A 32 4.54 -1.66 13.48
CA ALA A 32 5.78 -2.04 12.82
C ALA A 32 6.79 -2.73 13.76
N ARG A 33 6.72 -2.43 15.07
CA ARG A 33 7.54 -3.06 16.11
C ARG A 33 7.26 -4.56 16.29
N GLU A 34 6.04 -4.99 16.03
CA GLU A 34 5.61 -6.39 16.10
C GLU A 34 6.06 -7.17 14.86
N TYR A 35 6.31 -6.47 13.75
CA TYR A 35 6.69 -7.04 12.46
C TYR A 35 8.19 -6.99 12.16
N LYS A 36 9.05 -6.79 13.16
CA LYS A 36 10.52 -6.74 12.99
C LYS A 36 11.10 -7.96 12.27
N SER A 37 10.48 -9.13 12.41
CA SER A 37 10.90 -10.36 11.71
C SER A 37 10.78 -10.26 10.18
N PHE A 38 9.98 -9.32 9.66
CA PHE A 38 9.86 -9.07 8.22
C PHE A 38 10.94 -8.12 7.68
N ASN A 39 11.77 -7.52 8.53
CA ASN A 39 12.87 -6.65 8.12
C ASN A 39 14.13 -7.46 7.78
N GLN A 40 14.09 -8.23 6.68
CA GLN A 40 15.20 -9.09 6.21
C GLN A 40 15.38 -8.99 4.68
N PRO A 41 16.61 -9.20 4.14
CA PRO A 41 16.91 -9.07 2.70
C PRO A 41 16.05 -9.90 1.73
N ASN A 42 15.49 -11.01 2.19
CA ASN A 42 14.64 -11.91 1.39
C ASN A 42 13.14 -11.75 1.68
N LYS A 43 12.75 -10.62 2.27
CA LYS A 43 11.36 -10.31 2.61
C LYS A 43 10.87 -9.10 1.83
N ALA A 44 9.57 -9.06 1.65
CA ALA A 44 8.85 -7.95 1.07
C ALA A 44 7.80 -7.42 2.05
N VAL A 45 7.59 -6.11 2.07
CA VAL A 45 6.55 -5.44 2.86
C VAL A 45 5.70 -4.59 1.91
N ILE A 46 4.39 -4.81 1.90
CA ILE A 46 3.46 -4.01 1.11
C ILE A 46 2.76 -3.03 2.05
N ILE A 47 2.80 -1.74 1.73
CA ILE A 47 2.14 -0.68 2.49
C ILE A 47 1.06 -0.06 1.61
N GLU A 48 -0.19 -0.19 2.04
CA GLU A 48 -1.36 0.43 1.41
C GLU A 48 -2.07 1.30 2.45
N LEU A 49 -1.52 2.49 2.67
CA LEU A 49 -2.04 3.49 3.62
C LEU A 49 -2.15 4.85 2.92
N GLY A 50 -3.13 5.64 3.35
CA GLY A 50 -3.41 6.98 2.79
C GLY A 50 -4.87 7.17 2.36
N THR A 51 -5.58 6.09 2.02
CA THR A 51 -7.02 6.12 1.68
C THR A 51 -7.86 6.65 2.85
N ASN A 52 -7.53 6.24 4.07
CA ASN A 52 -8.28 6.58 5.29
C ASN A 52 -7.84 7.89 5.94
N GLY A 53 -6.79 8.54 5.46
CA GLY A 53 -6.31 9.78 6.07
C GLY A 53 -4.91 10.18 5.60
N TYR A 54 -4.63 11.46 5.79
CA TYR A 54 -3.34 12.09 5.51
C TYR A 54 -2.25 11.56 6.45
N PHE A 55 -1.00 11.60 5.98
CA PHE A 55 0.20 11.41 6.79
C PHE A 55 1.32 12.33 6.28
N THR A 56 2.28 12.63 7.15
CA THR A 56 3.44 13.47 6.81
C THR A 56 4.58 12.65 6.20
N ASN A 57 5.50 13.31 5.48
CA ASN A 57 6.72 12.69 4.98
C ASN A 57 7.53 12.00 6.09
N SER A 58 7.60 12.62 7.28
CA SER A 58 8.31 12.02 8.41
C SER A 58 7.65 10.73 8.90
N GLN A 59 6.31 10.65 8.89
CA GLN A 59 5.61 9.43 9.31
C GLN A 59 5.86 8.27 8.36
N ILE A 60 5.78 8.48 7.05
CA ILE A 60 6.08 7.41 6.09
C ILE A 60 7.56 7.03 6.16
N GLU A 61 8.48 8.00 6.25
CA GLU A 61 9.92 7.72 6.36
C GLU A 61 10.24 6.87 7.61
N GLN A 62 9.68 7.20 8.77
CA GLN A 62 9.83 6.40 9.99
C GLN A 62 9.31 4.96 9.82
N LEU A 63 8.23 4.78 9.06
CA LEU A 63 7.69 3.45 8.78
C LEU A 63 8.63 2.67 7.86
N LEU A 64 9.15 3.29 6.80
CA LEU A 64 10.11 2.66 5.88
C LEU A 64 11.39 2.23 6.61
N GLN A 65 11.90 3.07 7.51
CA GLN A 65 13.09 2.75 8.31
C GLN A 65 12.92 1.48 9.15
N SER A 66 11.70 1.17 9.59
CA SER A 66 11.39 -0.05 10.33
C SER A 66 11.59 -1.33 9.51
N PHE A 67 11.59 -1.21 8.17
CA PHE A 67 11.72 -2.30 7.20
C PHE A 67 12.87 -2.08 6.20
N SER A 68 13.90 -1.31 6.58
CA SER A 68 15.00 -0.87 5.70
C SER A 68 15.88 -1.98 5.07
N LYS A 69 15.77 -3.23 5.54
CA LYS A 69 16.45 -4.40 4.98
C LYS A 69 15.54 -5.22 4.06
N ALA A 70 14.23 -4.98 4.09
CA ALA A 70 13.27 -5.63 3.20
C ALA A 70 13.05 -4.79 1.95
N HIS A 71 12.51 -5.41 0.90
CA HIS A 71 11.98 -4.66 -0.22
C HIS A 71 10.58 -4.14 0.14
N ILE A 72 10.31 -2.86 -0.11
CA ILE A 72 9.04 -2.23 0.26
C ILE A 72 8.27 -1.88 -1.00
N TYR A 73 7.01 -2.27 -1.05
CA TYR A 73 6.07 -1.90 -2.10
C TYR A 73 5.07 -0.90 -1.55
N LEU A 74 5.12 0.35 -2.04
CA LEU A 74 4.20 1.41 -1.67
C LEU A 74 3.06 1.46 -2.68
N VAL A 75 1.83 1.27 -2.23
CA VAL A 75 0.64 1.41 -3.07
C VAL A 75 0.11 2.83 -2.92
N ASN A 76 0.15 3.63 -4.00
CA ASN A 76 -0.46 4.96 -3.98
C ASN A 76 -1.99 4.86 -4.01
N THR A 77 -2.64 5.96 -3.66
CA THR A 77 -4.06 5.93 -3.30
C THR A 77 -4.91 6.63 -4.35
N ARG A 78 -6.10 6.08 -4.59
CA ARG A 78 -7.19 6.77 -5.27
C ARG A 78 -8.34 6.90 -4.28
N VAL A 79 -8.64 8.12 -3.87
CA VAL A 79 -9.73 8.47 -2.97
C VAL A 79 -10.26 9.88 -3.28
N PRO A 80 -11.57 10.13 -3.39
CA PRO A 80 -12.12 11.46 -3.63
C PRO A 80 -12.06 12.33 -2.37
N ARG A 81 -10.85 12.68 -1.93
CA ARG A 81 -10.56 13.48 -0.74
C ARG A 81 -9.42 14.44 -1.02
N GLN A 82 -9.48 15.61 -0.39
CA GLN A 82 -8.53 16.72 -0.54
C GLN A 82 -7.06 16.38 -0.22
N TRP A 83 -6.79 15.26 0.45
CA TRP A 83 -5.43 14.85 0.79
C TRP A 83 -4.81 13.85 -0.20
N GLU A 84 -5.57 13.34 -1.18
CA GLU A 84 -5.11 12.32 -2.15
C GLU A 84 -3.78 12.72 -2.80
N SER A 85 -3.71 13.94 -3.36
CA SER A 85 -2.52 14.43 -4.05
C SER A 85 -1.30 14.47 -3.14
N LYS A 86 -1.43 15.03 -1.94
CA LYS A 86 -0.33 15.14 -0.97
C LYS A 86 0.17 13.77 -0.50
N VAL A 87 -0.74 12.81 -0.32
CA VAL A 87 -0.37 11.42 0.01
C VAL A 87 0.41 10.80 -1.14
N ASN A 88 -0.08 10.91 -2.38
CA ASN A 88 0.57 10.31 -3.54
C ASN A 88 1.92 10.96 -3.86
N GLU A 89 2.05 12.28 -3.71
CA GLU A 89 3.32 13.00 -3.80
C GLU A 89 4.34 12.48 -2.76
N SER A 90 3.90 12.27 -1.52
CA SER A 90 4.73 11.71 -0.45
C SER A 90 5.22 10.30 -0.79
N LEU A 91 4.32 9.42 -1.24
CA LEU A 91 4.65 8.05 -1.62
C LEU A 91 5.61 7.99 -2.82
N GLN A 92 5.37 8.83 -3.84
CA GLN A 92 6.26 8.95 -5.00
C GLN A 92 7.64 9.44 -4.59
N HIS A 93 7.72 10.47 -3.73
CA HIS A 93 8.99 10.99 -3.22
C HIS A 93 9.79 9.89 -2.51
N GLN A 94 9.15 9.12 -1.62
CA GLN A 94 9.82 8.04 -0.90
C GLN A 94 10.31 6.92 -1.83
N ALA A 95 9.50 6.53 -2.82
CA ALA A 95 9.91 5.53 -3.81
C ALA A 95 11.10 6.01 -4.65
N SER A 96 11.14 7.29 -5.03
CA SER A 96 12.28 7.86 -5.77
C SER A 96 13.55 8.01 -4.91
N ALA A 97 13.41 8.22 -3.59
CA ALA A 97 14.53 8.44 -2.68
C ALA A 97 15.22 7.14 -2.21
N HIS A 98 14.57 5.98 -2.34
CA HIS A 98 15.04 4.72 -1.76
C HIS A 98 15.03 3.57 -2.76
N GLN A 99 16.20 3.01 -3.08
CA GLN A 99 16.34 1.92 -4.05
C GLN A 99 15.60 0.61 -3.67
N HIS A 100 15.37 0.40 -2.37
CA HIS A 100 14.64 -0.77 -1.85
C HIS A 100 13.13 -0.52 -1.76
N VAL A 101 12.63 0.56 -2.38
CA VAL A 101 11.22 0.95 -2.37
C VAL A 101 10.71 1.02 -3.81
N THR A 102 9.65 0.27 -4.11
CA THR A 102 8.96 0.30 -5.41
C THR A 102 7.57 0.90 -5.22
N LEU A 103 7.23 1.88 -6.07
CA LEU A 103 5.87 2.39 -6.16
C LEU A 103 5.01 1.43 -7.00
N VAL A 104 3.86 1.05 -6.45
CA VAL A 104 2.77 0.39 -7.16
C VAL A 104 1.76 1.47 -7.51
N ASP A 105 1.73 1.88 -8.79
CA ASP A 105 0.93 3.02 -9.27
C ASP A 105 -0.54 2.64 -9.51
N TRP A 106 -1.24 2.39 -8.41
CA TRP A 106 -2.69 2.16 -8.41
C TRP A 106 -3.49 3.39 -8.81
N HIS A 107 -3.02 4.61 -8.51
CA HIS A 107 -3.72 5.86 -8.79
C HIS A 107 -3.98 6.03 -10.30
N THR A 108 -2.93 5.88 -11.12
CA THR A 108 -3.05 5.99 -12.58
C THR A 108 -4.01 4.95 -13.15
N GLU A 109 -3.88 3.69 -12.73
CA GLU A 109 -4.77 2.59 -13.13
C GLU A 109 -6.23 2.90 -12.72
N ALA A 110 -6.45 3.24 -11.47
CA ALA A 110 -7.79 3.42 -10.90
C ALA A 110 -8.53 4.65 -11.43
N LEU A 111 -7.82 5.70 -11.88
CA LEU A 111 -8.44 6.87 -12.50
C LEU A 111 -9.15 6.55 -13.80
N GLN A 112 -8.67 5.56 -14.56
CA GLN A 112 -9.28 5.13 -15.83
C GLN A 112 -10.44 4.15 -15.63
N HIS A 113 -10.65 3.68 -14.39
CA HIS A 113 -11.57 2.59 -14.08
C HIS A 113 -12.51 2.93 -12.92
N PRO A 114 -13.47 3.86 -13.12
CA PRO A 114 -14.47 4.19 -12.11
C PRO A 114 -15.30 2.96 -11.68
N GLU A 115 -15.44 1.95 -12.54
CA GLU A 115 -16.14 0.69 -12.24
C GLU A 115 -15.39 -0.23 -11.25
N TYR A 116 -14.17 0.12 -10.84
CA TYR A 116 -13.45 -0.59 -9.77
C TYR A 116 -13.97 -0.25 -8.38
N PHE A 117 -14.74 0.83 -8.23
CA PHE A 117 -15.20 1.35 -6.95
C PHE A 117 -16.69 1.12 -6.74
N THR A 118 -17.09 1.04 -5.47
CA THR A 118 -18.49 1.24 -5.09
C THR A 118 -18.89 2.71 -5.31
N PRO A 119 -20.18 3.07 -5.24
CA PRO A 119 -20.64 4.44 -5.50
C PRO A 119 -20.01 5.53 -4.60
N ASP A 120 -19.44 5.17 -3.45
CA ASP A 120 -18.77 6.12 -2.57
C ASP A 120 -17.39 6.57 -3.07
N GLY A 121 -16.86 5.90 -4.10
CA GLY A 121 -15.54 6.16 -4.69
C GLY A 121 -14.36 5.77 -3.80
N VAL A 122 -14.57 5.03 -2.72
CA VAL A 122 -13.53 4.62 -1.78
C VAL A 122 -13.36 3.11 -1.77
N HIS A 123 -14.45 2.37 -1.55
CA HIS A 123 -14.38 0.91 -1.43
C HIS A 123 -14.29 0.25 -2.81
N LEU A 124 -13.56 -0.87 -2.90
CA LEU A 124 -13.44 -1.62 -4.14
C LEU A 124 -14.57 -2.64 -4.29
N VAL A 125 -15.08 -2.79 -5.50
CA VAL A 125 -15.87 -3.96 -5.88
C VAL A 125 -14.93 -5.13 -6.22
N PRO A 126 -15.42 -6.39 -6.35
CA PRO A 126 -14.56 -7.53 -6.65
C PRO A 126 -13.69 -7.38 -7.91
N LYS A 127 -14.15 -6.62 -8.92
CA LYS A 127 -13.34 -6.31 -10.11
C LYS A 127 -12.11 -5.46 -9.75
N GLY A 128 -12.30 -4.38 -9.00
CA GLY A 128 -11.22 -3.49 -8.55
C GLY A 128 -10.25 -4.21 -7.60
N ALA A 129 -10.76 -5.04 -6.69
CA ALA A 129 -9.94 -5.82 -5.79
C ALA A 129 -8.99 -6.78 -6.55
N LYS A 130 -9.49 -7.43 -7.60
CA LYS A 130 -8.67 -8.27 -8.49
C LYS A 130 -7.62 -7.46 -9.25
N ALA A 131 -7.99 -6.30 -9.79
CA ALA A 131 -7.08 -5.42 -10.52
C ALA A 131 -5.93 -4.92 -9.64
N LEU A 132 -6.24 -4.39 -8.45
CA LEU A 132 -5.22 -3.95 -7.49
C LEU A 132 -4.31 -5.11 -7.08
N THR A 133 -4.86 -6.30 -6.84
CA THR A 133 -4.04 -7.48 -6.50
C THR A 133 -3.08 -7.83 -7.65
N ALA A 134 -3.57 -7.86 -8.88
CA ALA A 134 -2.76 -8.17 -10.05
C ALA A 134 -1.61 -7.16 -10.21
N LEU A 135 -1.89 -5.87 -10.03
CA LEU A 135 -0.90 -4.80 -10.10
C LEU A 135 0.20 -4.97 -9.04
N ILE A 136 -0.18 -5.26 -7.79
CA ILE A 136 0.78 -5.55 -6.71
C ILE A 136 1.65 -6.76 -7.06
N VAL A 137 1.03 -7.87 -7.47
CA VAL A 137 1.75 -9.11 -7.79
C VAL A 137 2.68 -8.93 -8.99
N GLN A 138 2.29 -8.13 -9.98
CA GLN A 138 3.15 -7.79 -11.12
C GLN A 138 4.38 -6.99 -10.68
N ALA A 139 4.19 -5.98 -9.83
CA ALA A 139 5.29 -5.19 -9.30
C ALA A 139 6.28 -6.06 -8.49
N MET A 140 5.78 -7.07 -7.77
CA MET A 140 6.62 -7.99 -6.99
C MET A 140 7.42 -9.00 -7.83
N LYS A 141 7.09 -9.18 -9.11
CA LYS A 141 7.77 -10.10 -10.03
C LYS A 141 8.76 -9.41 -10.97
N SER A 142 8.78 -8.07 -10.95
CA SER A 142 9.65 -7.25 -11.79
C SER A 142 11.03 -7.10 -11.14
#